data_AF-A0A662T624-F1
#
_entry.id   AF-A0A662T624-F1
#
_cell.length_a   1.000
_cell.length_b   1.000
_cell.length_c   1.000
_cell.angle_alpha   90.00
_cell.angle_beta   90.00
_cell.angle_gamma   90.00
#
_symmetry.space_group_name_H-M   'P 1'
#
loop_
_entity.id
_entity.type
_entity.pdbx_description
1 polymer ?
#
loop_
_entity_poly.entity_id
_entity_poly.type
_entity_poly.pdbx_seq_one_letter_code
_entity_poly.pdbx_strand_id
1 'polypeptide(L)'
;MKVIRIVDLQAFLIIITFLITGIILAIISALGFKGIKAFRNLSYVFILKALGDVFLLIAMFFKYYLEFRLIYVISISSYGYSYLASVVVLAAWLHKELYEEKGRMALLSFAPLLAVTYVPMEKVYSLIIAGFHVGLTTAVSFYAVFLSLKMARKRKGGSLLWVLGAIYAILIAIAPTGSVIITLLSLISPSPIYDIIFVLMVFLIDVVSIIIYLYYRKVIMPILAQVL
;
A
#
# COMPACT_ATOMS: atom_id res chain seq x y z
N MET A 1 -34.83 2.02 1.13
CA MET A 1 -34.06 0.90 0.53
C MET A 1 -34.06 1.07 -0.97
N LYS A 2 -32.94 1.48 -1.58
CA LYS A 2 -32.78 1.43 -3.04
C LYS A 2 -32.67 -0.04 -3.46
N VAL A 3 -33.34 -0.40 -4.55
CA VAL A 3 -33.09 -1.66 -5.25
C VAL A 3 -31.64 -1.61 -5.74
N ILE A 4 -30.74 -2.36 -5.08
CA ILE A 4 -29.39 -2.58 -5.57
C ILE A 4 -29.54 -3.21 -6.96
N ARG A 5 -29.03 -2.55 -8.01
CA ARG A 5 -29.08 -3.13 -9.36
C ARG A 5 -28.22 -4.40 -9.34
N ILE A 6 -28.65 -5.45 -10.04
CA ILE A 6 -27.93 -6.73 -10.11
C ILE A 6 -26.44 -6.53 -10.47
N VAL A 7 -26.15 -5.55 -11.33
CA VAL A 7 -24.79 -5.16 -11.73
C VAL A 7 -23.94 -4.63 -10.56
N ASP A 8 -24.52 -3.84 -9.66
CA ASP A 8 -23.82 -3.29 -8.50
C ASP A 8 -23.52 -4.39 -7.48
N LEU A 9 -24.43 -5.36 -7.33
CA LEU A 9 -24.23 -6.52 -6.45
C LEU A 9 -23.11 -7.43 -6.96
N GLN A 10 -23.07 -7.70 -8.27
CA GLN A 10 -21.99 -8.49 -8.89
C GLN A 10 -20.63 -7.81 -8.73
N ALA A 11 -20.55 -6.51 -9.00
CA ALA A 11 -19.31 -5.75 -8.82
C ALA A 11 -18.84 -5.76 -7.36
N PHE A 12 -19.76 -5.60 -6.42
CA PHE A 12 -19.46 -5.64 -4.99
C PHE A 12 -18.89 -7.00 -4.55
N LEU A 13 -19.50 -8.11 -5.01
CA LEU A 13 -19.00 -9.45 -4.71
C LEU A 13 -17.56 -9.64 -5.22
N ILE A 14 -17.28 -9.21 -6.46
CA ILE A 14 -15.94 -9.26 -7.04
C ILE A 14 -14.95 -8.47 -6.17
N ILE A 15 -15.31 -7.23 -5.79
CA ILE A 15 -14.48 -6.36 -4.95
C ILE A 15 -14.17 -7.04 -3.60
N ILE A 16 -15.18 -7.60 -2.93
CA ILE A 16 -14.97 -8.33 -1.67
C ILE A 16 -14.01 -9.49 -1.86
N THR A 17 -14.20 -10.31 -2.90
CA THR A 17 -13.35 -11.47 -3.13
C THR A 17 -11.89 -11.06 -3.29
N PHE A 18 -11.60 -10.01 -4.07
CA PHE A 18 -10.22 -9.54 -4.23
C PHE A 18 -9.65 -8.95 -2.94
N LEU A 19 -10.41 -8.15 -2.20
CA LEU A 19 -9.93 -7.54 -0.95
C LEU A 19 -9.68 -8.58 0.14
N ILE A 20 -10.59 -9.54 0.34
CA ILE A 20 -10.39 -10.64 1.30
C ILE A 20 -9.19 -11.48 0.91
N THR A 21 -9.08 -11.85 -0.37
CA THR A 21 -7.92 -12.62 -0.86
C THR A 21 -6.62 -11.84 -0.63
N GLY A 22 -6.61 -10.54 -0.94
CA GLY A 22 -5.47 -9.66 -0.71
C GLY A 22 -5.04 -9.60 0.76
N ILE A 23 -5.99 -9.35 1.67
CA ILE A 23 -5.76 -9.35 3.13
C ILE A 23 -5.11 -10.67 3.57
N ILE A 24 -5.63 -11.81 3.12
CA ILE A 24 -5.09 -13.13 3.46
C ILE A 24 -3.64 -13.27 2.96
N LEU A 25 -3.36 -12.89 1.70
CA LEU A 25 -2.02 -12.95 1.12
C LEU A 25 -1.02 -12.06 1.87
N ALA A 26 -1.42 -10.84 2.24
CA ALA A 26 -0.60 -9.91 2.99
C ALA A 26 -0.30 -10.44 4.41
N ILE A 27 -1.30 -11.03 5.09
CA ILE A 27 -1.13 -11.64 6.42
C ILE A 27 -0.18 -12.85 6.35
N ILE A 28 -0.36 -13.75 5.37
CA ILE A 28 0.54 -14.89 5.18
C ILE A 28 1.98 -14.42 4.98
N SER A 29 2.18 -13.41 4.13
CA SER A 29 3.48 -12.80 3.88
C SER A 29 4.07 -12.21 5.17
N ALA A 30 3.28 -11.45 5.93
CA ALA A 30 3.71 -10.85 7.20
C ALA A 30 4.14 -11.90 8.23
N LEU A 31 3.34 -12.94 8.46
CA LEU A 31 3.63 -14.01 9.40
C LEU A 31 4.90 -14.77 9.00
N GLY A 32 5.12 -14.94 7.71
CA GLY A 32 6.32 -15.54 7.15
C GLY A 32 7.64 -14.85 7.54
N PHE A 33 7.61 -13.54 7.78
CA PHE A 33 8.77 -12.74 8.14
C PHE A 33 8.87 -12.36 9.63
N LYS A 34 7.82 -12.59 10.43
CA LYS A 34 7.71 -12.14 11.83
C LYS A 34 8.87 -12.62 12.73
N GLY A 35 9.36 -13.83 12.49
CA GLY A 35 10.44 -14.44 13.28
C GLY A 35 11.86 -14.07 12.85
N ILE A 36 12.04 -13.34 11.74
CA ILE A 36 13.37 -13.10 11.16
C ILE A 36 13.80 -11.66 11.41
N LYS A 37 14.78 -11.47 12.30
CA LYS A 37 15.23 -10.14 12.76
C LYS A 37 15.59 -9.20 11.61
N ALA A 38 16.25 -9.70 10.56
CA ALA A 38 16.65 -8.91 9.38
C ALA A 38 15.47 -8.43 8.53
N PHE A 39 14.35 -9.17 8.52
CA PHE A 39 13.15 -8.86 7.72
C PHE A 39 11.95 -8.42 8.55
N ARG A 40 12.15 -8.12 9.85
CA ARG A 40 11.07 -7.72 10.76
C ARG A 40 10.32 -6.48 10.26
N ASN A 41 11.05 -5.51 9.68
CA ASN A 41 10.43 -4.32 9.11
C ASN A 41 9.56 -4.65 7.89
N LEU A 42 9.96 -5.63 7.08
CA LEU A 42 9.18 -6.10 5.95
C LEU A 42 7.86 -6.76 6.40
N SER A 43 7.87 -7.49 7.53
CA SER A 43 6.65 -7.99 8.17
C SER A 43 5.70 -6.84 8.55
N TYR A 44 6.21 -5.76 9.15
CA TYR A 44 5.40 -4.58 9.48
C TYR A 44 4.83 -3.89 8.24
N VAL A 45 5.60 -3.80 7.14
CA VAL A 45 5.12 -3.27 5.86
C VAL A 45 3.88 -4.03 5.39
N PHE A 46 3.91 -5.37 5.43
CA PHE A 46 2.78 -6.20 5.01
C PHE A 46 1.58 -6.15 5.96
N ILE A 47 1.82 -6.01 7.28
CA ILE A 47 0.74 -5.80 8.26
C ILE A 47 0.03 -4.47 8.01
N LEU A 48 0.79 -3.39 7.81
CA LEU A 48 0.23 -2.08 7.50
C LEU A 48 -0.57 -2.15 6.19
N LYS A 49 -0.03 -2.80 5.15
CA LYS A 49 -0.76 -3.01 3.91
C LYS A 49 -2.10 -3.74 4.14
N ALA A 50 -2.09 -4.86 4.86
CA ALA A 50 -3.30 -5.62 5.18
C ALA A 50 -4.34 -4.78 5.96
N LEU A 51 -3.87 -3.96 6.91
CA LEU A 51 -4.73 -3.03 7.63
C LEU A 51 -5.35 -2.00 6.68
N GLY A 52 -4.58 -1.49 5.71
CA GLY A 52 -5.08 -0.64 4.64
C GLY A 52 -6.22 -1.30 3.86
N ASP A 53 -6.04 -2.55 3.42
CA ASP A 53 -7.08 -3.27 2.68
C ASP A 53 -8.35 -3.51 3.50
N VAL A 54 -8.22 -3.73 4.82
CA VAL A 54 -9.37 -3.81 5.73
C VAL A 54 -10.12 -2.48 5.73
N PHE A 55 -9.43 -1.35 5.82
CA PHE A 55 -10.06 -0.03 5.73
C PHE A 55 -10.73 0.19 4.37
N LEU A 56 -10.13 -0.30 3.28
CA LEU A 56 -10.71 -0.22 1.95
C LEU A 56 -11.98 -1.09 1.83
N LEU A 57 -11.98 -2.31 2.39
CA LEU A 57 -13.14 -3.18 2.44
C LEU A 57 -14.29 -2.53 3.21
N ILE A 58 -14.00 -1.93 4.36
CA ILE A 58 -14.97 -1.17 5.15
C ILE A 58 -15.51 -0.01 4.32
N ALA A 59 -14.64 0.78 3.66
CA ALA A 59 -15.08 1.89 2.80
C ALA A 59 -16.03 1.41 1.70
N MET A 60 -15.67 0.34 0.98
CA MET A 60 -16.50 -0.20 -0.11
C MET A 60 -17.84 -0.75 0.42
N PHE A 61 -17.86 -1.41 1.57
CA PHE A 61 -19.10 -1.84 2.22
C PHE A 61 -20.05 -0.66 2.49
N PHE A 62 -19.54 0.42 3.08
CA PHE A 62 -20.35 1.61 3.38
C PHE A 62 -20.78 2.37 2.12
N LYS A 63 -19.97 2.36 1.05
CA LYS A 63 -20.31 2.95 -0.25
C LYS A 63 -21.52 2.25 -0.89
N TYR A 64 -21.55 0.92 -0.90
CA TYR A 64 -22.57 0.15 -1.62
C TYR A 64 -23.85 -0.12 -0.82
N TYR A 65 -23.79 -0.26 0.51
CA TYR A 65 -24.95 -0.69 1.31
C TYR A 65 -25.63 0.40 2.11
N LEU A 66 -24.85 1.35 2.60
CA LEU A 66 -25.28 2.21 3.70
C LEU A 66 -25.29 3.70 3.31
N GLU A 67 -24.62 4.09 2.22
CA GLU A 67 -24.46 5.49 1.76
C GLU A 67 -23.97 6.45 2.87
N PHE A 68 -23.37 5.91 3.95
CA PHE A 68 -22.87 6.68 5.09
C PHE A 68 -21.55 7.38 4.71
N ARG A 69 -21.69 8.62 4.21
CA ARG A 69 -20.58 9.43 3.68
C ARG A 69 -19.44 9.63 4.67
N LEU A 70 -19.74 9.86 5.95
CA LEU A 70 -18.69 10.12 6.95
C LEU A 70 -17.78 8.91 7.17
N ILE A 71 -18.37 7.72 7.35
CA ILE A 71 -17.60 6.49 7.59
C ILE A 71 -16.79 6.13 6.35
N TYR A 72 -17.40 6.25 5.16
CA TYR A 72 -16.68 6.07 3.89
C TYR A 72 -15.42 6.96 3.80
N VAL A 73 -15.54 8.26 4.10
CA VAL A 73 -14.42 9.21 4.05
C VAL A 73 -13.33 8.87 5.09
N ILE A 74 -13.71 8.51 6.31
CA ILE A 74 -12.76 8.11 7.36
C ILE A 74 -12.02 6.84 6.97
N SER A 75 -12.74 5.84 6.45
CA SER A 75 -12.15 4.56 6.03
C SER A 75 -11.23 4.72 4.82
N ILE A 76 -11.60 5.48 3.79
CA ILE A 76 -10.74 5.69 2.62
C ILE A 76 -9.49 6.52 2.97
N SER A 77 -9.60 7.47 3.90
CA SER A 77 -8.46 8.25 4.40
C SER A 77 -7.50 7.36 5.19
N SER A 78 -8.04 6.52 6.08
CA SER A 78 -7.27 5.54 6.85
C SER A 78 -6.55 4.52 5.95
N TYR A 79 -7.20 4.08 4.87
CA TYR A 79 -6.56 3.28 3.82
C TYR A 79 -5.33 4.00 3.25
N GLY A 80 -5.49 5.27 2.84
CA GLY A 80 -4.40 6.07 2.31
C GLY A 80 -3.21 6.19 3.27
N TYR A 81 -3.47 6.54 4.53
CA TYR A 81 -2.42 6.67 5.55
C TYR A 81 -1.69 5.36 5.84
N SER A 82 -2.41 4.24 5.82
CA SER A 82 -1.82 2.93 6.03
C SER A 82 -0.83 2.56 4.91
N TYR A 83 -1.18 2.88 3.66
CA TYR A 83 -0.31 2.69 2.51
C TYR A 83 0.93 3.58 2.57
N LEU A 84 0.75 4.87 2.91
CA LEU A 84 1.88 5.77 3.13
C LEU A 84 2.83 5.23 4.22
N ALA A 85 2.27 4.82 5.37
CA ALA A 85 3.05 4.26 6.47
C ALA A 85 3.84 3.02 6.03
N SER A 86 3.24 2.15 5.21
CA SER A 86 3.91 0.95 4.68
C SER A 86 5.16 1.31 3.87
N VAL A 87 5.11 2.32 3.02
CA VAL A 87 6.27 2.74 2.21
C VAL A 87 7.30 3.49 3.05
N VAL A 88 6.87 4.29 4.03
CA VAL A 88 7.79 4.94 4.97
C VAL A 88 8.61 3.91 5.73
N VAL A 89 7.97 2.86 6.25
CA VAL A 89 8.67 1.76 6.95
C VAL A 89 9.62 1.04 6.00
N LEU A 90 9.21 0.78 4.76
CA LEU A 90 10.05 0.15 3.74
C LEU A 90 11.29 1.01 3.43
N ALA A 91 11.10 2.31 3.16
CA ALA A 91 12.18 3.24 2.85
C ALA A 91 13.14 3.41 4.03
N ALA A 92 12.62 3.55 5.25
CA ALA A 92 13.44 3.66 6.46
C ALA A 92 14.29 2.41 6.71
N TRP A 93 13.72 1.22 6.48
CA TRP A 93 14.47 -0.04 6.56
C TRP A 93 15.58 -0.11 5.52
N LEU A 94 15.28 0.15 4.25
CA LEU A 94 16.27 0.12 3.17
C LEU A 94 17.37 1.16 3.38
N HIS A 95 17.01 2.34 3.89
CA HIS A 95 17.98 3.39 4.21
C HIS A 95 18.93 2.94 5.31
N LYS A 96 18.39 2.37 6.40
CA LYS A 96 19.20 1.82 7.49
C LYS A 96 20.18 0.75 6.99
N GLU A 97 19.70 -0.22 6.21
CA GLU A 97 20.52 -1.31 5.66
C GLU A 97 21.63 -0.85 4.69
N LEU A 98 21.43 0.30 4.04
CA LEU A 98 22.37 0.82 3.05
C LEU A 98 23.41 1.78 3.66
N TYR A 99 23.02 2.55 4.67
CA TYR A 99 23.80 3.65 5.25
C TYR A 99 24.28 3.41 6.69
N GLU A 100 24.12 2.21 7.24
CA GLU A 100 24.69 1.83 8.55
C GLU A 100 26.21 2.03 8.68
N GLU A 101 26.95 2.29 7.58
CA GLU A 101 28.35 2.74 7.68
C GLU A 101 28.55 4.26 7.79
N LYS A 102 27.67 5.11 7.28
CA LYS A 102 27.81 6.58 7.37
C LYS A 102 26.46 7.27 7.16
N GLY A 103 25.96 7.92 8.20
CA GLY A 103 25.04 9.06 8.03
C GLY A 103 23.80 8.99 8.89
N ARG A 104 23.79 9.82 9.94
CA ARG A 104 22.58 10.24 10.64
C ARG A 104 21.68 11.05 9.68
N MET A 105 20.38 10.81 9.80
CA MET A 105 19.21 11.62 9.39
C MET A 105 18.65 11.55 7.95
N ALA A 106 17.36 11.21 7.88
CA ALA A 106 16.35 11.87 7.02
C ALA A 106 14.89 11.62 7.53
N LEU A 107 14.68 11.55 8.85
CA LEU A 107 13.34 11.38 9.45
C LEU A 107 12.63 12.72 9.70
N LEU A 108 13.27 13.85 9.39
CA LEU A 108 12.80 15.20 9.72
C LEU A 108 11.94 15.89 8.66
N SER A 109 11.66 15.25 7.52
CA SER A 109 10.71 15.79 6.53
C SER A 109 9.24 15.45 6.81
N PHE A 110 8.94 14.71 7.89
CA PHE A 110 7.58 14.27 8.24
C PHE A 110 6.82 15.24 9.19
N ALA A 111 7.42 16.38 9.55
CA ALA A 111 6.83 17.36 10.45
C ALA A 111 5.58 18.14 9.95
N PRO A 112 5.22 18.21 8.64
CA PRO A 112 3.99 18.93 8.26
C PRO A 112 2.68 18.22 8.65
N LEU A 113 2.74 17.00 9.24
CA LEU A 113 1.57 16.17 9.48
C LEU A 113 0.60 16.66 10.59
N LEU A 114 0.87 17.77 11.27
CA LEU A 114 0.09 18.24 12.43
C LEU A 114 -0.53 19.64 12.28
N ALA A 115 -0.40 20.30 11.12
CA ALA A 115 -0.91 21.67 10.94
C ALA A 115 -1.90 21.77 9.78
N VAL A 116 -3.12 21.27 9.95
CA VAL A 116 -4.27 21.72 9.16
C VAL A 116 -5.44 22.00 10.10
N THR A 117 -5.50 23.23 10.59
CA THR A 117 -6.62 23.79 11.35
C THR A 117 -7.59 24.55 10.42
N TYR A 118 -8.89 24.21 10.58
CA TYR A 118 -10.08 25.03 10.40
C TYR A 118 -10.06 26.22 9.42
N VAL A 119 -10.45 25.99 8.15
CA VAL A 119 -11.00 27.02 7.23
C VAL A 119 -12.04 26.35 6.30
N PRO A 120 -13.24 26.93 6.07
CA PRO A 120 -14.34 26.24 5.38
C PRO A 120 -14.30 26.44 3.85
N MET A 121 -13.76 25.47 3.12
CA MET A 121 -14.07 25.21 1.70
C MET A 121 -13.90 23.71 1.39
N GLU A 122 -14.92 22.90 1.68
CA GLU A 122 -14.86 21.43 1.79
C GLU A 122 -14.32 20.69 0.56
N LYS A 123 -14.56 21.19 -0.66
CA LYS A 123 -14.17 20.49 -1.91
C LYS A 123 -12.73 20.75 -2.35
N VAL A 124 -12.21 21.95 -2.11
CA VAL A 124 -10.84 22.32 -2.52
C VAL A 124 -9.82 21.71 -1.55
N TYR A 125 -10.10 21.72 -0.25
CA TYR A 125 -9.24 21.08 0.75
C TYR A 125 -9.17 19.56 0.61
N SER A 126 -10.28 18.89 0.33
CA SER A 126 -10.26 17.43 0.12
C SER A 126 -9.40 17.03 -1.09
N LEU A 127 -9.45 17.82 -2.17
CA LEU A 127 -8.58 17.66 -3.34
C LEU A 127 -7.10 17.98 -3.04
N ILE A 128 -6.82 19.04 -2.28
CA ILE A 128 -5.45 19.42 -1.89
C ILE A 128 -4.84 18.37 -0.97
N ILE A 129 -5.57 17.89 0.03
CA ILE A 129 -5.12 16.85 0.97
C ILE A 129 -4.91 15.53 0.22
N ALA A 130 -5.82 15.14 -0.68
CA ALA A 130 -5.66 13.97 -1.53
C ALA A 130 -4.42 14.11 -2.45
N GLY A 131 -4.24 15.27 -3.09
CA GLY A 131 -3.08 15.56 -3.94
C GLY A 131 -1.76 15.54 -3.17
N PHE A 132 -1.73 16.10 -1.97
CA PHE A 132 -0.57 16.04 -1.07
C PHE A 132 -0.26 14.61 -0.64
N HIS A 133 -1.29 13.85 -0.27
CA HIS A 133 -1.14 12.45 0.15
C HIS A 133 -0.59 11.57 -0.99
N VAL A 134 -1.13 11.73 -2.20
CA VAL A 134 -0.63 11.05 -3.40
C VAL A 134 0.79 11.49 -3.72
N GLY A 135 1.08 12.79 -3.68
CA GLY A 135 2.41 13.33 -3.93
C GLY A 135 3.46 12.80 -2.95
N LEU A 136 3.14 12.78 -1.65
CA LEU A 136 4.01 12.27 -0.60
C LEU A 136 4.23 10.76 -0.73
N THR A 137 3.15 9.98 -0.90
CA THR A 137 3.25 8.51 -1.08
C THR A 137 4.09 8.18 -2.30
N THR A 138 3.92 8.92 -3.40
CA THR A 138 4.70 8.75 -4.64
C THR A 138 6.17 9.10 -4.43
N ALA A 139 6.48 10.23 -3.79
CA ALA A 139 7.86 10.64 -3.52
C ALA A 139 8.61 9.64 -2.63
N VAL A 140 7.97 9.19 -1.54
CA VAL A 140 8.55 8.19 -0.63
C VAL A 140 8.70 6.83 -1.34
N SER A 141 7.77 6.47 -2.23
CA SER A 141 7.86 5.25 -3.03
C SER A 141 9.03 5.29 -4.00
N PHE A 142 9.24 6.40 -4.73
CA PHE A 142 10.40 6.56 -5.59
C PHE A 142 11.72 6.49 -4.80
N TYR A 143 11.74 7.04 -3.60
CA TYR A 143 12.90 6.90 -2.73
C TYR A 143 13.15 5.43 -2.32
N ALA A 144 12.10 4.69 -1.96
CA ALA A 144 12.20 3.26 -1.67
C ALA A 144 12.66 2.43 -2.89
N VAL A 145 12.19 2.78 -4.10
CA VAL A 145 12.65 2.17 -5.37
C VAL A 145 14.14 2.41 -5.56
N PHE A 146 14.60 3.66 -5.43
CA PHE A 146 16.01 4.00 -5.56
C PHE A 146 16.88 3.20 -4.58
N LEU A 147 16.49 3.14 -3.31
CA LEU A 147 17.23 2.38 -2.30
C LEU A 147 17.25 0.88 -2.59
N SER A 148 16.11 0.32 -3.02
CA SER A 148 15.99 -1.09 -3.40
C SER A 148 16.93 -1.45 -4.56
N LEU A 149 16.96 -0.62 -5.61
CA LEU A 149 17.86 -0.82 -6.75
C LEU A 149 19.33 -0.68 -6.35
N LYS A 150 19.65 0.25 -5.44
CA LYS A 150 21.00 0.41 -4.93
C LYS A 150 21.44 -0.79 -4.08
N MET A 151 20.53 -1.37 -3.29
CA MET A 151 20.76 -2.63 -2.55
C MET A 151 20.99 -3.81 -3.50
N ALA A 152 20.19 -3.91 -4.58
CA ALA A 152 20.34 -4.94 -5.60
C ALA A 152 21.72 -4.91 -6.28
N ARG A 153 22.30 -3.71 -6.45
CA ARG A 153 23.65 -3.54 -7.00
C ARG A 153 24.75 -3.83 -5.97
N LYS A 154 24.55 -3.44 -4.70
CA LYS A 154 25.57 -3.56 -3.64
C LYS A 154 25.70 -4.99 -3.09
N ARG A 155 24.59 -5.75 -2.96
CA ARG A 155 24.60 -7.11 -2.41
C ARG A 155 24.54 -8.17 -3.52
N LYS A 156 25.60 -8.97 -3.65
CA LYS A 156 25.71 -10.05 -4.66
C LYS A 156 24.73 -11.22 -4.43
N GLY A 157 24.15 -11.35 -3.23
CA GLY A 157 23.11 -12.32 -2.89
C GLY A 157 21.75 -11.66 -2.67
N GLY A 158 20.68 -12.24 -3.23
CA GLY A 158 19.31 -11.76 -3.04
C GLY A 158 18.92 -10.54 -3.89
N SER A 159 19.65 -10.25 -4.98
CA SER A 159 19.34 -9.14 -5.92
C SER A 159 17.87 -9.13 -6.37
N LEU A 160 17.29 -10.31 -6.63
CA LEU A 160 15.90 -10.45 -7.02
C LEU A 160 14.93 -10.03 -5.90
N LEU A 161 15.25 -10.27 -4.63
CA LEU A 161 14.43 -9.81 -3.50
C LEU A 161 14.33 -8.28 -3.48
N TRP A 162 15.46 -7.62 -3.73
CA TRP A 162 15.53 -6.16 -3.78
C TRP A 162 14.79 -5.60 -5.00
N VAL A 163 14.88 -6.26 -6.16
CA VAL A 163 14.09 -5.90 -7.35
C VAL A 163 12.60 -6.06 -7.09
N LEU A 164 12.18 -7.15 -6.42
CA LEU A 164 10.79 -7.34 -6.04
C LEU A 164 10.32 -6.27 -5.03
N GLY A 165 11.19 -5.83 -4.12
CA GLY A 165 10.93 -4.69 -3.24
C GLY A 165 10.74 -3.36 -3.99
N ALA A 166 11.50 -3.14 -5.06
CA ALA A 166 11.31 -1.99 -5.94
C ALA A 166 9.97 -2.06 -6.68
N ILE A 167 9.62 -3.22 -7.23
CA ILE A 167 8.32 -3.44 -7.90
C ILE A 167 7.17 -3.19 -6.91
N TYR A 168 7.28 -3.69 -5.68
CA TYR A 168 6.30 -3.47 -4.62
C TYR A 168 6.11 -1.97 -4.33
N ALA A 169 7.20 -1.21 -4.19
CA ALA A 169 7.12 0.23 -3.98
C ALA A 169 6.52 0.98 -5.19
N ILE A 170 6.82 0.56 -6.42
CA ILE A 170 6.21 1.13 -7.64
C ILE A 170 4.69 0.92 -7.62
N LEU A 171 4.23 -0.29 -7.30
CA LEU A 171 2.79 -0.58 -7.26
C LEU A 171 2.08 0.24 -6.17
N ILE A 172 2.72 0.48 -5.02
CA ILE A 172 2.17 1.39 -4.00
C ILE A 172 2.18 2.86 -4.47
N ALA A 173 3.11 3.29 -5.32
CA ALA A 173 3.03 4.64 -5.91
C ALA A 173 1.85 4.78 -6.89
N ILE A 174 1.62 3.73 -7.67
CA ILE A 174 0.59 3.71 -8.73
C ILE A 174 -0.82 3.64 -8.14
N ALA A 175 -1.08 2.83 -7.10
CA ALA A 175 -2.44 2.63 -6.60
C ALA A 175 -3.14 3.91 -6.08
N PRO A 176 -2.52 4.77 -5.25
CA PRO A 176 -3.08 6.06 -4.82
C PRO A 176 -3.23 7.06 -5.98
N THR A 177 -2.32 7.04 -6.95
CA THR A 177 -2.44 7.89 -8.14
C THR A 177 -3.62 7.45 -9.01
N GLY A 178 -3.76 6.13 -9.20
CA GLY A 178 -4.89 5.52 -9.88
C GLY A 178 -6.22 5.78 -9.17
N SER A 179 -6.24 5.79 -7.84
CA SER A 179 -7.47 6.08 -7.07
C SER A 179 -7.99 7.50 -7.31
N VAL A 180 -7.10 8.50 -7.43
CA VAL A 180 -7.49 9.88 -7.77
C VAL A 180 -8.04 9.96 -9.19
N ILE A 181 -7.38 9.33 -10.16
CA ILE A 181 -7.86 9.28 -11.55
C ILE A 181 -9.24 8.61 -11.62
N ILE A 182 -9.42 7.48 -10.93
CA ILE A 182 -10.69 6.75 -10.86
C ILE A 182 -11.78 7.59 -10.19
N THR A 183 -11.43 8.34 -9.14
CA THR A 183 -12.37 9.26 -8.49
C THR A 183 -12.84 10.34 -9.48
N LEU A 184 -11.91 10.96 -10.23
CA LEU A 184 -12.24 11.93 -11.27
C LEU A 184 -13.12 11.34 -12.38
N LEU A 185 -12.81 10.13 -12.86
CA LEU A 185 -13.61 9.44 -13.86
C LEU A 185 -15.02 9.10 -13.34
N SER A 186 -15.12 8.70 -12.07
CA SER A 186 -16.41 8.38 -11.43
C SER A 186 -17.33 9.60 -11.25
N LEU A 187 -16.76 10.81 -11.17
CA LEU A 187 -17.53 12.05 -11.13
C LEU A 187 -18.15 12.38 -12.50
N ILE A 188 -17.49 11.99 -13.59
CA ILE A 188 -17.95 12.21 -14.96
C ILE A 188 -18.96 11.13 -15.37
N SER A 189 -18.67 9.87 -15.05
CA SER A 189 -19.51 8.73 -15.36
C SER A 189 -19.45 7.71 -14.21
N PRO A 190 -20.39 7.73 -13.25
CA PRO A 190 -20.37 6.76 -12.15
C PRO A 190 -20.60 5.35 -12.69
N SER A 191 -19.56 4.52 -12.64
CA SER A 191 -19.61 3.12 -13.06
C SER A 191 -18.88 2.23 -12.05
N PRO A 192 -19.48 1.09 -11.65
CA PRO A 192 -18.86 0.16 -10.71
C PRO A 192 -17.59 -0.49 -11.26
N ILE A 193 -17.37 -0.45 -12.59
CA ILE A 193 -16.17 -1.02 -13.21
C ILE A 193 -14.88 -0.30 -12.76
N TYR A 194 -14.97 1.00 -12.46
CA TYR A 194 -13.80 1.75 -12.00
C TYR A 194 -13.38 1.32 -10.59
N ASP A 195 -14.33 0.94 -9.73
CA ASP A 195 -14.01 0.39 -8.41
C ASP A 195 -13.34 -0.98 -8.53
N ILE A 196 -13.79 -1.82 -9.48
CA ILE A 196 -13.16 -3.12 -9.75
C ILE A 196 -11.72 -2.93 -10.22
N ILE A 197 -11.47 -2.02 -11.16
CA ILE A 197 -10.13 -1.70 -11.66
C ILE A 197 -9.23 -1.22 -10.51
N PHE A 198 -9.75 -0.32 -9.66
CA PHE A 198 -9.00 0.17 -8.51
C PHE A 198 -8.59 -0.97 -7.57
N VAL A 199 -9.54 -1.84 -7.23
CA VAL A 199 -9.29 -2.98 -6.34
C VAL A 199 -8.33 -3.99 -6.97
N LEU A 200 -8.38 -4.21 -8.29
CA LEU A 200 -7.41 -5.02 -9.02
C LEU A 200 -5.99 -4.44 -8.94
N MET A 201 -5.83 -3.13 -9.08
CA MET A 201 -4.52 -2.48 -8.93
C MET A 201 -3.96 -2.66 -7.52
N VAL A 202 -4.82 -2.56 -6.50
CA VAL A 202 -4.47 -2.83 -5.11
C VAL A 202 -4.10 -4.30 -4.89
N PHE A 203 -4.84 -5.22 -5.50
CA PHE A 203 -4.60 -6.67 -5.42
C PHE A 203 -3.25 -7.08 -6.01
N LEU A 204 -2.75 -6.38 -7.04
CA LEU A 204 -1.41 -6.64 -7.58
C LEU A 204 -0.30 -6.42 -6.54
N ILE A 205 -0.49 -5.49 -5.60
CA ILE A 205 0.45 -5.27 -4.49
C ILE A 205 0.51 -6.51 -3.59
N ASP A 206 -0.64 -7.16 -3.35
CA ASP A 206 -0.71 -8.41 -2.58
C ASP A 206 0.01 -9.56 -3.29
N VAL A 207 -0.22 -9.68 -4.59
CA VAL A 207 0.45 -10.70 -5.40
C VAL A 207 1.97 -10.55 -5.33
N VAL A 208 2.49 -9.31 -5.40
CA VAL A 208 3.93 -9.08 -5.23
C VAL A 208 4.39 -9.38 -3.80
N SER A 209 3.60 -9.05 -2.78
CA SER A 209 3.94 -9.37 -1.38
C SER A 209 4.13 -10.88 -1.16
N ILE A 210 3.25 -11.71 -1.72
CA ILE A 210 3.34 -13.17 -1.59
C ILE A 210 4.49 -13.73 -2.44
N ILE A 211 4.77 -13.16 -3.61
CA ILE A 211 5.95 -13.54 -4.40
C ILE A 211 7.24 -13.27 -3.63
N ILE A 212 7.35 -12.13 -2.95
CA ILE A 212 8.49 -11.79 -2.08
C ILE A 212 8.65 -12.85 -0.98
N TYR A 213 7.56 -13.19 -0.29
CA TYR A 213 7.57 -14.23 0.73
C TYR A 213 7.99 -15.61 0.18
N LEU A 214 7.39 -16.04 -0.93
CA LEU A 214 7.68 -17.33 -1.54
C LEU A 214 9.12 -17.41 -2.03
N TYR A 215 9.65 -16.33 -2.60
CA TYR A 215 11.05 -16.26 -3.01
C TYR A 215 11.99 -16.38 -1.81
N TYR A 216 11.71 -15.66 -0.72
CA TYR A 216 12.47 -15.78 0.52
C TYR A 216 12.46 -17.23 1.05
N ARG A 217 11.27 -17.84 1.16
CA ARG A 217 11.11 -19.20 1.71
C ARG A 217 11.76 -20.28 0.85
N LYS A 218 11.61 -20.20 -0.47
CA LYS A 218 12.07 -21.24 -1.40
C LYS A 218 13.53 -21.10 -1.83
N VAL A 219 14.08 -19.90 -1.79
CA VAL A 219 15.42 -19.63 -2.34
C VAL A 219 16.38 -19.16 -1.26
N ILE A 220 16.03 -18.10 -0.52
CA ILE A 220 16.96 -17.48 0.43
C ILE A 220 17.15 -18.35 1.67
N MET A 221 16.06 -18.85 2.27
CA MET A 221 16.11 -19.64 3.50
C MET A 221 16.91 -20.95 3.34
N PRO A 222 16.76 -21.75 2.26
CA PRO A 222 17.58 -22.94 2.05
C PRO A 222 19.07 -22.64 1.87
N ILE A 223 19.40 -21.55 1.15
CA ILE A 223 20.81 -21.13 0.97
C ILE A 223 21.42 -20.74 2.31
N LEU A 224 20.69 -19.98 3.15
CA LEU A 224 21.17 -19.61 4.48
C LEU A 224 21.39 -20.83 5.38
N ALA A 225 20.54 -21.85 5.29
CA ALA A 225 20.68 -23.09 6.06
C ALA A 225 21.85 -23.98 5.61
N GLN A 226 22.39 -23.78 4.40
CA GLN A 226 23.59 -24.49 3.91
C GLN A 226 24.90 -23.81 4.34
N VAL A 227 24.84 -22.54 4.76
CA VAL A 227 26.00 -21.71 5.08
C VAL A 227 26.19 -21.54 6.60
N LEU A 228 25.14 -21.78 7.39
CA LEU A 228 25.15 -21.84 8.86
C LEU A 228 25.41 -23.27 9.35
#